data_AF-A0A9D6UY58-F1
#
_entry.id   AF-A0A9D6UY58-F1
#
_cell.length_a   1.000
_cell.length_b   1.000
_cell.length_c   1.000
_cell.angle_alpha   90.00
_cell.angle_beta   90.00
_cell.angle_gamma   90.00
#
_symmetry.space_group_name_H-M   'P 1'
#
loop_
_entity.id
_entity.type
_entity.pdbx_description
1 polymer ?
#
loop_
_entity_poly.entity_id
_entity_poly.type
_entity_poly.pdbx_seq_one_letter_code
_entity_poly.pdbx_strand_id
1 'polypeptide(L)'
;METGEETRISDEMVHHAEWSPSGKRVAYQWLDGSSRPHLSLWEMSTGESAEIASGPLHMEYLNWSVNSGELLFMTVEPASGQAFEDRRWISTLHRYSISRRADESIPGVEWAQFSGGQLYIAGGAGASAYPRIPNSGQGKIERFVMRGGLIYANISENGKEAVRRWNAAAGAYEFLTWGRLMNSSDKGVLVRDASSSGVVYKYLPDGWNQPVDVESPRVAVKTAAAAGGGSLQGAGTNWKLPYYGQAALVQGGQSYIDSSC
;
A
#
# COMPACT_ATOMS: atom_id res chain seq x y z
N MET A 1 -17.58 16.89 24.95
CA MET A 1 -16.24 16.55 24.44
C MET A 1 -15.89 15.26 25.13
N GLU A 2 -16.07 14.13 24.45
CA GLU A 2 -15.68 12.84 25.01
C GLU A 2 -14.18 12.70 24.85
N THR A 3 -13.47 12.61 25.96
CA THR A 3 -12.04 12.30 26.00
C THR A 3 -11.93 10.81 26.23
N GLY A 4 -11.44 10.07 25.23
CA GLY A 4 -11.11 8.65 25.42
C GLY A 4 -9.85 8.49 26.27
N GLU A 5 -9.63 7.29 26.79
CA GLU A 5 -8.35 6.91 27.40
C GLU A 5 -7.40 6.38 26.33
N GLU A 6 -6.14 6.81 26.37
CA GLU A 6 -5.09 6.26 25.51
C GLU A 6 -4.68 4.88 26.02
N THR A 7 -4.65 3.89 25.13
CA THR A 7 -4.22 2.53 25.45
C THR A 7 -3.01 2.16 24.60
N ARG A 8 -1.95 1.69 25.26
CA ARG A 8 -0.77 1.15 24.58
C ARG A 8 -1.05 -0.27 24.09
N ILE A 9 -0.86 -0.52 22.80
CA ILE A 9 -1.09 -1.83 22.16
C ILE A 9 0.15 -2.73 22.24
N SER A 10 1.36 -2.16 22.13
CA SER A 10 2.61 -2.93 22.12
C SER A 10 3.75 -2.17 22.76
N ASP A 11 4.64 -2.90 23.44
CA ASP A 11 5.95 -2.43 23.88
C ASP A 11 7.04 -2.58 22.79
N GLU A 12 6.75 -3.37 21.76
CA GLU A 12 7.69 -3.77 20.72
C GLU A 12 7.89 -2.69 19.65
N MET A 13 8.99 -2.81 18.88
CA MET A 13 9.26 -1.96 17.73
C MET A 13 8.31 -2.32 16.57
N VAL A 14 7.18 -1.62 16.50
CA VAL A 14 6.21 -1.75 15.41
C VAL A 14 6.75 -1.07 14.16
N HIS A 15 6.85 -1.84 13.07
CA HIS A 15 7.23 -1.33 11.77
C HIS A 15 6.00 -0.91 10.96
N HIS A 16 4.98 -1.74 10.91
CA HIS A 16 3.80 -1.47 10.08
C HIS A 16 2.55 -1.88 10.82
N ALA A 17 1.49 -1.10 10.72
CA ALA A 17 0.19 -1.41 11.31
C ALA A 17 -0.94 -1.00 10.38
N GLU A 18 -2.02 -1.79 10.39
CA GLU A 18 -3.20 -1.54 9.58
C GLU A 18 -4.47 -1.84 10.38
N TRP A 19 -5.36 -0.84 10.44
CA TRP A 19 -6.69 -1.01 11.00
C TRP A 19 -7.54 -1.88 10.08
N SER A 20 -8.26 -2.84 10.67
CA SER A 20 -9.35 -3.51 9.95
C SER A 20 -10.42 -2.49 9.53
N PRO A 21 -11.10 -2.68 8.38
CA PRO A 21 -12.16 -1.78 7.93
C PRO A 21 -13.30 -1.58 8.94
N SER A 22 -13.56 -2.57 9.80
CA SER A 22 -14.54 -2.48 10.87
C SER A 22 -14.10 -1.63 12.08
N GLY A 23 -12.82 -1.25 12.15
CA GLY A 23 -12.23 -0.53 13.28
C GLY A 23 -12.08 -1.36 14.56
N LYS A 24 -12.43 -2.65 14.54
CA LYS A 24 -12.44 -3.52 15.72
C LYS A 24 -11.10 -4.20 15.99
N ARG A 25 -10.21 -4.19 15.02
CA ARG A 25 -8.90 -4.84 15.09
C ARG A 25 -7.80 -4.01 14.47
N VAL A 26 -6.59 -4.24 14.95
CA VAL A 26 -5.34 -3.73 14.35
C VAL A 26 -4.44 -4.92 14.08
N ALA A 27 -4.02 -5.08 12.82
CA ALA A 27 -2.90 -5.95 12.48
C ALA A 27 -1.62 -5.13 12.57
N TYR A 28 -0.55 -5.66 13.15
CA TYR A 28 0.72 -4.96 13.21
C TYR A 28 1.91 -5.92 13.11
N GLN A 29 2.91 -5.49 12.35
CA GLN A 29 4.20 -6.14 12.19
C GLN A 29 5.21 -5.48 13.12
N TRP A 30 5.94 -6.30 13.89
CA TRP A 30 6.95 -5.85 14.84
C TRP A 30 8.22 -6.70 14.71
N LEU A 31 9.34 -6.18 15.22
CA LEU A 31 10.60 -6.91 15.29
C LEU A 31 10.92 -7.31 16.74
N ASP A 32 11.36 -8.55 16.93
CA ASP A 32 11.88 -9.00 18.21
C ASP A 32 13.32 -8.50 18.45
N GLY A 33 13.91 -8.88 19.60
CA GLY A 33 15.30 -8.53 19.94
C GLY A 33 16.36 -9.07 18.97
N SER A 34 16.00 -10.01 18.08
CA SER A 34 16.87 -10.57 17.03
C SER A 34 16.58 -9.97 15.65
N SER A 35 15.79 -8.90 15.57
CA SER A 35 15.30 -8.31 14.31
C SER A 35 14.50 -9.28 13.45
N ARG A 36 13.90 -10.32 14.05
CA ARG A 36 13.00 -11.23 13.35
C ARG A 36 11.61 -10.58 13.26
N PRO A 37 10.97 -10.58 12.08
CA PRO A 37 9.60 -10.11 11.96
C PRO A 37 8.56 -11.04 12.57
N HIS A 38 7.59 -10.41 13.24
CA HIS A 38 6.37 -11.01 13.76
C HIS A 38 5.16 -10.22 13.27
N LEU A 39 4.02 -10.90 13.14
CA LEU A 39 2.72 -10.30 12.82
C LEU A 39 1.73 -10.69 13.91
N SER A 40 1.15 -9.67 14.54
CA SER A 40 0.17 -9.82 15.58
C SER A 40 -1.13 -9.14 15.22
N LEU A 41 -2.22 -9.63 15.82
CA LEU A 41 -3.56 -9.11 15.69
C LEU A 41 -4.07 -8.70 17.07
N TRP A 42 -4.39 -7.41 17.22
CA TRP A 42 -5.00 -6.84 18.41
C TRP A 42 -6.52 -6.76 18.25
N GLU A 43 -7.28 -7.24 19.24
CA GLU A 43 -8.74 -7.15 19.30
C GLU A 43 -9.18 -6.03 20.26
N MET A 44 -9.86 -5.02 19.74
CA MET A 44 -10.22 -3.83 20.52
C MET A 44 -11.25 -4.13 21.62
N SER A 45 -12.11 -5.13 21.42
CA SER A 45 -13.15 -5.46 22.41
C SER A 45 -12.62 -6.20 23.63
N THR A 46 -11.53 -6.95 23.48
CA THR A 46 -10.95 -7.77 24.58
C THR A 46 -9.64 -7.21 25.09
N GLY A 47 -8.95 -6.36 24.32
CA GLY A 47 -7.60 -5.93 24.63
C GLY A 47 -6.58 -7.08 24.54
N GLU A 48 -6.91 -8.14 23.79
CA GLU A 48 -6.04 -9.29 23.60
C GLU A 48 -5.24 -9.15 22.30
N SER A 49 -3.98 -9.57 22.34
CA SER A 49 -3.12 -9.74 21.17
C SER A 49 -2.89 -11.22 20.88
N ALA A 50 -2.92 -11.59 19.61
CA ALA A 50 -2.54 -12.92 19.15
C ALA A 50 -1.48 -12.80 18.06
N GLU A 51 -0.34 -13.49 18.20
CA GLU A 51 0.59 -13.69 17.10
C GLU A 51 -0.03 -14.65 16.07
N ILE A 52 -0.04 -14.23 14.81
CA ILE A 52 -0.61 -15.02 13.71
C ILE A 52 0.45 -15.49 12.70
N ALA A 53 1.62 -14.85 12.66
CA ALA A 53 2.75 -15.29 11.84
C ALA A 53 4.09 -14.75 12.38
N SER A 54 5.17 -15.45 12.07
CA SER A 54 6.54 -14.98 12.27
C SER A 54 7.48 -15.53 11.20
N GLY A 55 8.61 -14.86 10.97
CA GLY A 55 9.59 -15.26 9.95
C GLY A 55 9.82 -14.18 8.90
N PRO A 56 10.13 -14.53 7.64
CA PRO A 56 10.56 -13.57 6.63
C PRO A 56 9.36 -12.80 6.03
N LEU A 57 8.69 -12.01 6.86
CA LEU A 57 7.52 -11.23 6.47
C LEU A 57 7.91 -10.07 5.53
N HIS A 58 7.06 -9.79 4.55
CA HIS A 58 7.13 -8.57 3.76
C HIS A 58 6.64 -7.39 4.61
N MET A 59 7.58 -6.60 5.15
CA MET A 59 7.29 -5.53 6.13
C MET A 59 6.41 -4.39 5.61
N GLU A 60 6.25 -4.25 4.28
CA GLU A 60 5.38 -3.23 3.68
C GLU A 60 4.05 -3.81 3.14
N TYR A 61 3.71 -5.07 3.47
CA TYR A 61 2.49 -5.71 2.97
C TYR A 61 1.59 -6.21 4.11
N LEU A 62 0.50 -5.49 4.30
CA LEU A 62 -0.71 -5.91 4.99
C LEU A 62 -1.89 -5.44 4.14
N ASN A 63 -2.95 -6.25 4.05
CA ASN A 63 -4.18 -5.79 3.43
C ASN A 63 -5.40 -6.49 4.01
N TRP A 64 -6.37 -5.71 4.47
CA TRP A 64 -7.62 -6.26 4.94
C TRP A 64 -8.63 -6.51 3.82
N SER A 65 -9.37 -7.61 3.93
CA SER A 65 -10.64 -7.76 3.23
C SER A 65 -11.64 -6.68 3.67
N VAL A 66 -12.48 -6.25 2.73
CA VAL A 66 -13.49 -5.18 2.96
C VAL A 66 -14.42 -5.52 4.14
N ASN A 67 -14.74 -6.80 4.34
CA ASN A 67 -15.60 -7.25 5.43
C ASN A 67 -14.85 -7.51 6.76
N SER A 68 -13.55 -7.22 6.84
CA SER A 68 -12.69 -7.50 8.00
C SER A 68 -12.63 -8.98 8.43
N GLY A 69 -13.05 -9.91 7.56
CA GLY A 69 -13.07 -11.34 7.86
C GLY A 69 -11.75 -12.05 7.57
N GLU A 70 -10.90 -11.40 6.78
CA GLU A 70 -9.63 -11.92 6.29
C GLU A 70 -8.56 -10.82 6.27
N LEU A 71 -7.34 -11.21 6.60
CA LEU A 71 -6.13 -10.40 6.51
C LEU A 71 -5.16 -11.06 5.53
N LEU A 72 -4.64 -10.27 4.60
CA LEU A 72 -3.55 -10.68 3.74
C LEU A 72 -2.22 -10.23 4.35
N PHE A 73 -1.24 -11.11 4.32
CA PHE A 73 0.16 -10.78 4.55
C PHE A 73 1.03 -11.53 3.55
N MET A 74 2.29 -11.15 3.41
CA MET A 74 3.22 -11.84 2.50
C MET A 74 4.48 -12.27 3.23
N THR A 75 5.05 -13.38 2.78
CA THR A 75 6.41 -13.81 3.12
C THR A 75 7.31 -13.69 1.89
N VAL A 76 8.60 -13.47 2.13
CA VAL A 76 9.62 -13.27 1.09
C VAL A 76 10.84 -14.11 1.42
N GLU A 77 11.08 -15.14 0.64
CA GLU A 77 12.22 -16.05 0.84
C GLU A 77 13.27 -15.86 -0.25
N PRO A 78 14.56 -16.05 0.08
CA PRO A 78 15.61 -16.01 -0.94
C PRO A 78 15.39 -17.15 -1.94
N ALA A 79 15.36 -16.84 -3.24
CA ALA A 79 15.15 -17.86 -4.28
C ALA A 79 16.35 -18.80 -4.43
N SER A 80 17.52 -18.40 -3.93
CA SER A 80 18.78 -19.13 -3.96
C SER A 80 19.67 -18.69 -2.80
N GLY A 81 20.77 -19.42 -2.54
CA GLY A 81 21.80 -18.98 -1.57
C GLY A 81 22.49 -17.65 -1.95
N GLN A 82 22.33 -17.19 -3.19
CA GLN A 82 22.89 -15.93 -3.72
C GLN A 82 21.79 -14.90 -4.03
N ALA A 83 20.60 -15.03 -3.41
CA ALA A 83 19.44 -14.17 -3.68
C ALA A 83 19.73 -12.66 -3.57
N PHE A 84 20.69 -12.25 -2.72
CA PHE A 84 21.13 -10.86 -2.61
C PHE A 84 21.87 -10.36 -3.85
N GLU A 85 22.70 -11.21 -4.46
CA GLU A 85 23.46 -10.89 -5.67
C GLU A 85 22.52 -10.88 -6.88
N ASP A 86 21.68 -11.92 -7.00
CA ASP A 86 20.78 -12.11 -8.13
C ASP A 86 19.51 -11.25 -8.03
N ARG A 87 19.24 -10.67 -6.85
CA ARG A 87 18.00 -9.96 -6.50
C ARG A 87 16.75 -10.81 -6.74
N ARG A 88 16.84 -12.11 -6.50
CA ARG A 88 15.76 -13.07 -6.73
C ARG A 88 15.14 -13.50 -5.41
N TRP A 89 13.87 -13.17 -5.25
CA TRP A 89 13.06 -13.50 -4.09
C TRP A 89 11.81 -14.24 -4.54
N ILE A 90 11.36 -15.18 -3.72
CA ILE A 90 10.09 -15.88 -3.90
C ILE A 90 9.12 -15.31 -2.88
N SER A 91 7.99 -14.81 -3.36
CA SER A 91 6.93 -14.31 -2.53
C SER A 91 5.78 -15.30 -2.43
N THR A 92 5.24 -15.43 -1.23
CA THR A 92 4.02 -16.21 -0.95
C THR A 92 3.01 -15.30 -0.29
N LEU A 93 1.81 -15.22 -0.88
CA LEU A 93 0.68 -14.54 -0.27
C LEU A 93 0.05 -15.47 0.75
N HIS A 94 -0.23 -14.95 1.93
CA HIS A 94 -0.96 -15.62 2.98
C HIS A 94 -2.32 -14.96 3.16
N ARG A 95 -3.36 -15.77 3.25
CA ARG A 95 -4.74 -15.35 3.46
C ARG A 95 -5.22 -15.91 4.80
N TYR A 96 -5.13 -15.08 5.83
CA TYR A 96 -5.53 -15.46 7.18
C TYR A 96 -7.01 -15.22 7.42
N SER A 97 -7.76 -16.28 7.71
CA SER A 97 -9.17 -16.21 8.08
C SER A 97 -9.33 -15.94 9.58
N ILE A 98 -9.91 -14.79 9.93
CA ILE A 98 -10.08 -14.35 11.33
C ILE A 98 -11.01 -15.31 12.09
N SER A 99 -12.13 -15.69 11.48
CA SER A 99 -13.14 -16.56 12.11
C SER A 99 -12.65 -17.99 12.31
N ARG A 100 -11.88 -18.52 11.35
CA ARG A 100 -11.37 -19.89 11.40
C ARG A 100 -10.02 -20.01 12.08
N ARG A 101 -9.33 -18.89 12.31
CA ARG A 101 -7.93 -18.82 12.77
C ARG A 101 -7.03 -19.73 11.94
N ALA A 102 -7.21 -19.67 10.62
CA ALA A 102 -6.55 -20.55 9.67
C ALA A 102 -5.85 -19.73 8.60
N ASP A 103 -4.65 -20.17 8.20
CA ASP A 103 -3.85 -19.56 7.15
C ASP A 103 -3.89 -20.41 5.87
N GLU A 104 -4.00 -19.73 4.72
CA GLU A 104 -3.92 -20.32 3.39
C GLU A 104 -2.79 -19.64 2.62
N SER A 105 -1.82 -20.43 2.15
CA SER A 105 -0.66 -19.93 1.40
C SER A 105 -0.84 -20.08 -0.11
N ILE A 106 -0.55 -19.02 -0.86
CA ILE A 106 -0.71 -18.91 -2.30
C ILE A 106 0.65 -18.51 -2.90
N PRO A 107 1.42 -19.47 -3.43
CA PRO A 107 2.79 -19.22 -3.88
C PRO A 107 2.82 -18.43 -5.20
N GLY A 108 3.89 -17.63 -5.38
CA GLY A 108 4.16 -16.94 -6.64
C GLY A 108 3.32 -15.69 -6.87
N VAL A 109 2.67 -15.17 -5.82
CA VAL A 109 1.99 -13.88 -5.83
C VAL A 109 3.00 -12.78 -5.46
N GLU A 110 3.14 -11.78 -6.32
CA GLU A 110 4.03 -10.63 -6.11
C GLU A 110 3.32 -9.47 -5.42
N TRP A 111 2.02 -9.32 -5.67
CA TRP A 111 1.16 -8.36 -4.97
C TRP A 111 -0.29 -8.82 -5.03
N ALA A 112 -1.11 -8.45 -4.04
CA ALA A 112 -2.53 -8.69 -4.09
C ALA A 112 -3.34 -7.59 -3.40
N GLN A 113 -4.62 -7.49 -3.74
CA GLN A 113 -5.54 -6.56 -3.09
C GLN A 113 -6.98 -7.05 -3.21
N PHE A 114 -7.78 -6.80 -2.17
CA PHE A 114 -9.23 -6.93 -2.27
C PHE A 114 -9.85 -5.73 -3.00
N SER A 115 -10.78 -6.02 -3.93
CA SER A 115 -11.63 -5.04 -4.58
C SER A 115 -13.04 -5.61 -4.75
N GLY A 116 -14.05 -4.93 -4.22
CA GLY A 116 -15.44 -5.40 -4.28
C GLY A 116 -15.68 -6.78 -3.64
N GLY A 117 -14.86 -7.17 -2.66
CA GLY A 117 -14.91 -8.50 -2.03
C GLY A 117 -14.18 -9.61 -2.79
N GLN A 118 -13.64 -9.30 -3.97
CA GLN A 118 -12.84 -10.23 -4.78
C GLN A 118 -11.35 -9.96 -4.58
N LEU A 119 -10.56 -11.03 -4.45
CA LEU A 119 -9.11 -10.94 -4.37
C LEU A 119 -8.52 -10.89 -5.77
N TYR A 120 -7.82 -9.80 -6.09
CA TYR A 120 -7.03 -9.66 -7.31
C TYR A 120 -5.56 -9.82 -6.99
N ILE A 121 -4.80 -10.35 -7.96
CA ILE A 121 -3.36 -10.60 -7.80
C ILE A 121 -2.54 -10.06 -8.97
N ALA A 122 -1.27 -9.79 -8.69
CA ALA A 122 -0.18 -9.67 -9.64
C ALA A 122 0.83 -10.79 -9.32
N GLY A 123 1.37 -11.45 -10.34
CA GLY A 123 2.40 -12.48 -10.15
C GLY A 123 2.34 -13.66 -11.13
N GLY A 124 3.10 -14.70 -10.80
CA GLY A 124 3.38 -15.87 -11.64
C GLY A 124 2.21 -16.84 -11.81
N ALA A 125 2.41 -17.91 -12.57
CA ALA A 125 1.36 -18.88 -12.96
C ALA A 125 0.72 -19.64 -11.77
N GLY A 126 1.35 -19.67 -10.60
CA GLY A 126 0.95 -20.48 -9.44
C GLY A 126 -0.42 -20.15 -8.83
N ALA A 127 -0.98 -18.98 -9.12
CA ALA A 127 -2.23 -18.50 -8.54
C ALA A 127 -3.34 -18.34 -9.60
N SER A 128 -3.56 -19.36 -10.43
CA SER A 128 -4.55 -19.32 -11.54
C SER A 128 -6.00 -19.26 -11.08
N ALA A 129 -6.30 -19.62 -9.82
CA ALA A 129 -7.64 -19.54 -9.24
C ALA A 129 -8.12 -18.09 -9.00
N TYR A 130 -7.22 -17.11 -9.06
CA TYR A 130 -7.52 -15.71 -8.76
C TYR A 130 -7.48 -14.84 -10.02
N PRO A 131 -8.40 -13.88 -10.15
CA PRO A 131 -8.31 -12.86 -11.20
C PRO A 131 -6.98 -12.12 -11.12
N ARG A 132 -6.40 -11.90 -12.29
CA ARG A 132 -5.15 -11.16 -12.43
C ARG A 132 -5.44 -9.75 -12.90
N ILE A 133 -4.67 -8.80 -12.39
CA ILE A 133 -4.63 -7.50 -13.04
C ILE A 133 -3.95 -7.62 -14.41
N PRO A 134 -4.33 -6.81 -15.41
CA PRO A 134 -3.66 -6.80 -16.71
C PRO A 134 -2.18 -6.48 -16.57
N ASN A 135 -1.32 -7.15 -17.34
CA ASN A 135 0.08 -6.77 -17.52
C ASN A 135 0.45 -6.96 -19.00
N SER A 136 0.64 -5.86 -19.72
CA SER A 136 0.97 -5.85 -21.15
C SER A 136 2.46 -6.08 -21.45
N GLY A 137 3.26 -6.50 -20.45
CA GLY A 137 4.70 -6.73 -20.59
C GLY A 137 5.54 -5.44 -20.48
N GLN A 138 4.95 -4.34 -20.00
CA GLN A 138 5.63 -3.05 -19.83
C GLN A 138 6.60 -3.01 -18.64
N GLY A 139 6.65 -4.08 -17.84
CA GLY A 139 7.56 -4.21 -16.71
C GLY A 139 7.00 -5.12 -15.62
N LYS A 140 7.75 -5.21 -14.52
CA LYS A 140 7.29 -5.88 -13.30
C LYS A 140 6.37 -4.94 -12.54
N ILE A 141 5.19 -5.45 -12.14
CA ILE A 141 4.25 -4.73 -11.30
C ILE A 141 4.64 -5.01 -9.85
N GLU A 142 5.22 -4.01 -9.18
CA GLU A 142 5.68 -4.15 -7.80
C GLU A 142 4.53 -3.99 -6.79
N ARG A 143 3.53 -3.16 -7.14
CA ARG A 143 2.35 -2.88 -6.33
C ARG A 143 1.20 -2.43 -7.22
N PHE A 144 -0.04 -2.70 -6.83
CA PHE A 144 -1.19 -2.07 -7.47
C PHE A 144 -2.27 -1.71 -6.46
N VAL A 145 -3.11 -0.75 -6.84
CA VAL A 145 -4.38 -0.48 -6.18
C VAL A 145 -5.52 -0.43 -7.21
N MET A 146 -6.68 -0.95 -6.83
CA MET A 146 -7.90 -0.91 -7.62
C MET A 146 -8.92 -0.01 -6.96
N ARG A 147 -9.46 0.95 -7.70
CA ARG A 147 -10.47 1.86 -7.16
C ARG A 147 -11.34 2.48 -8.24
N GLY A 148 -12.66 2.53 -8.00
CA GLY A 148 -13.61 3.08 -8.97
C GLY A 148 -13.56 2.42 -10.35
N GLY A 149 -13.19 1.13 -10.41
CA GLY A 149 -12.96 0.40 -11.67
C GLY A 149 -11.64 0.72 -12.37
N LEU A 150 -10.81 1.62 -11.84
CA LEU A 150 -9.47 1.93 -12.33
C LEU A 150 -8.43 1.06 -11.63
N ILE A 151 -7.36 0.75 -12.34
CA ILE A 151 -6.19 0.02 -11.81
C ILE A 151 -5.00 0.95 -11.90
N TYR A 152 -4.39 1.25 -10.76
CA TYR A 152 -3.12 1.96 -10.68
C TYR A 152 -2.04 0.97 -10.29
N ALA A 153 -0.90 1.01 -10.96
CA ALA A 153 0.21 0.12 -10.71
C ALA A 153 1.50 0.92 -10.55
N ASN A 154 2.35 0.45 -9.65
CA ASN A 154 3.75 0.81 -9.62
C ASN A 154 4.51 -0.16 -10.52
N ILE A 155 5.12 0.36 -11.59
CA ILE A 155 5.87 -0.41 -12.58
C ILE A 155 7.33 0.05 -12.54
N SER A 156 8.24 -0.91 -12.39
CA SER A 156 9.69 -0.64 -12.38
C SER A 156 10.24 -0.54 -13.81
N GLU A 157 10.79 0.61 -14.16
CA GLU A 157 11.35 0.94 -15.47
C GLU A 157 12.75 1.53 -15.31
N ASN A 158 13.76 0.86 -15.86
CA ASN A 158 15.17 1.29 -15.78
C ASN A 158 15.64 1.58 -14.33
N GLY A 159 15.14 0.79 -13.36
CA GLY A 159 15.46 0.94 -11.95
C GLY A 159 14.75 2.12 -11.26
N LYS A 160 13.78 2.75 -11.91
CA LYS A 160 12.91 3.78 -11.33
C LYS A 160 11.46 3.28 -11.26
N GLU A 161 10.77 3.68 -10.20
CA GLU A 161 9.36 3.35 -9.99
C GLU A 161 8.45 4.39 -10.64
N ALA A 162 7.55 3.95 -11.52
CA ALA A 162 6.56 4.78 -12.16
C ALA A 162 5.15 4.38 -11.71
N VAL A 163 4.35 5.35 -11.27
CA VAL A 163 2.92 5.14 -11.07
C VAL A 163 2.21 5.32 -12.41
N ARG A 164 1.52 4.27 -12.82
CA ARG A 164 0.76 4.21 -14.07
C ARG A 164 -0.68 3.80 -13.80
N ARG A 165 -1.57 4.10 -14.75
CA ARG A 165 -2.97 3.69 -14.73
C ARG A 165 -3.31 2.84 -15.94
N TRP A 166 -4.03 1.75 -15.73
CA TRP A 166 -4.51 0.89 -16.81
C TRP A 166 -5.54 1.63 -17.67
N ASN A 167 -5.27 1.76 -18.96
CA ASN A 167 -6.25 2.17 -19.96
C ASN A 167 -6.76 0.92 -20.69
N ALA A 168 -7.99 0.52 -20.37
CA ALA A 168 -8.61 -0.67 -20.95
C ALA A 168 -8.85 -0.55 -22.47
N ALA A 169 -9.10 0.65 -22.99
CA ALA A 169 -9.29 0.87 -24.43
C ALA A 169 -7.97 0.73 -25.20
N ALA A 170 -6.86 1.17 -24.61
CA ALA A 170 -5.52 1.03 -25.20
C ALA A 170 -4.89 -0.35 -24.92
N GLY A 171 -5.40 -1.11 -23.95
CA GLY A 171 -4.78 -2.36 -23.51
C GLY A 171 -3.38 -2.15 -22.92
N ALA A 172 -3.12 -1.00 -22.30
CA ALA A 172 -1.80 -0.61 -21.80
C ALA A 172 -1.87 0.30 -20.56
N TYR A 173 -0.77 0.37 -19.81
CA TYR A 173 -0.62 1.32 -18.71
C TYR A 173 -0.11 2.69 -19.19
N GLU A 174 -0.87 3.73 -18.85
CA GLU A 174 -0.54 5.14 -19.09
C GLU A 174 0.28 5.69 -17.92
N PHE A 175 1.38 6.37 -18.24
CA PHE A 175 2.21 7.03 -17.24
C PHE A 175 1.48 8.20 -16.58
N LEU A 176 1.53 8.29 -15.25
CA LEU A 176 1.00 9.41 -14.49
C LEU A 176 2.12 10.26 -13.87
N THR A 177 2.99 9.62 -13.09
CA THR A 177 4.11 10.29 -12.40
C THR A 177 5.17 9.30 -11.95
N TRP A 178 6.37 9.79 -11.69
CA TRP A 178 7.42 9.03 -11.00
C TRP A 178 7.13 8.95 -9.50
N GLY A 179 7.45 7.81 -8.90
CA GLY A 179 7.33 7.53 -7.48
C GLY A 179 6.70 6.17 -7.17
N ARG A 180 6.57 5.90 -5.88
CA ARG A 180 5.96 4.70 -5.31
C ARG A 180 4.49 4.94 -5.00
N LEU A 181 3.62 4.09 -5.51
CA LEU A 181 2.22 4.05 -5.08
C LEU A 181 2.18 3.64 -3.60
N MET A 182 1.55 4.43 -2.73
CA MET A 182 1.49 4.13 -1.28
C MET A 182 0.14 3.54 -0.89
N ASN A 183 -0.94 4.28 -1.13
CA ASN A 183 -2.30 3.88 -0.76
C ASN A 183 -3.34 4.54 -1.68
N SER A 184 -4.62 4.23 -1.45
CA SER A 184 -5.79 4.80 -2.10
C SER A 184 -6.84 5.21 -1.06
N SER A 185 -7.86 5.94 -1.47
CA SER A 185 -8.97 6.38 -0.59
C SER A 185 -10.33 6.12 -1.28
N ASP A 186 -11.29 7.05 -1.21
CA ASP A 186 -12.46 7.17 -2.09
C ASP A 186 -12.34 8.23 -3.23
N LYS A 187 -11.43 9.22 -3.12
CA LYS A 187 -11.17 10.29 -4.12
C LYS A 187 -9.89 10.32 -4.99
N GLY A 188 -8.83 9.56 -4.67
CA GLY A 188 -7.57 9.46 -5.41
C GLY A 188 -6.54 8.48 -4.80
N VAL A 189 -5.33 8.46 -5.34
CA VAL A 189 -4.19 7.66 -4.86
C VAL A 189 -3.07 8.55 -4.33
N LEU A 190 -2.32 8.04 -3.35
CA LEU A 190 -1.15 8.71 -2.78
C LEU A 190 0.13 8.11 -3.38
N VAL A 191 1.01 8.96 -3.85
CA VAL A 191 2.31 8.60 -4.43
C VAL A 191 3.43 9.24 -3.63
N ARG A 192 4.46 8.47 -3.29
CA ARG A 192 5.67 8.92 -2.60
C ARG A 192 6.84 8.91 -3.58
N ASP A 193 7.42 10.07 -3.83
CA ASP A 193 8.58 10.25 -4.68
C ASP A 193 9.80 10.57 -3.79
N ALA A 194 10.74 9.64 -3.71
CA ALA A 194 11.94 9.77 -2.89
C ALA A 194 13.15 10.12 -3.76
N SER A 195 13.86 11.18 -3.40
CA SER A 195 15.07 11.64 -4.09
C SER A 195 16.19 11.90 -3.10
N SER A 196 17.40 12.17 -3.60
CA SER A 196 18.51 12.67 -2.77
C SER A 196 18.20 14.00 -2.09
N SER A 197 17.18 14.74 -2.54
CA SER A 197 16.77 16.04 -2.00
C SER A 197 15.62 15.98 -0.99
N GLY A 198 15.18 14.77 -0.62
CA GLY A 198 14.08 14.52 0.30
C GLY A 198 12.93 13.74 -0.32
N VAL A 199 11.83 13.63 0.42
CA VAL A 199 10.62 12.88 0.07
C VAL A 199 9.48 13.84 -0.27
N VAL A 200 8.79 13.59 -1.38
CA VAL A 200 7.60 14.33 -1.83
C VAL A 200 6.41 13.39 -1.89
N TYR A 201 5.29 13.79 -1.29
CA TYR A 201 4.03 13.09 -1.43
C TYR A 201 3.12 13.83 -2.41
N LYS A 202 2.58 13.10 -3.38
CA LYS A 202 1.68 13.59 -4.44
C LYS A 202 0.34 12.88 -4.29
N TYR A 203 -0.74 13.64 -4.29
CA TYR A 203 -2.09 13.09 -4.35
C TYR A 203 -2.63 13.18 -5.77
N LEU A 204 -3.02 12.05 -6.35
CA LEU A 204 -3.57 11.96 -7.70
C LEU A 204 -5.08 11.67 -7.59
N PRO A 205 -5.96 12.66 -7.82
CA PRO A 205 -7.40 12.43 -7.74
C PRO A 205 -7.89 11.47 -8.83
N ASP A 206 -9.02 10.83 -8.59
CA ASP A 206 -9.65 9.94 -9.57
C ASP A 206 -9.99 10.73 -10.86
N GLY A 207 -9.82 10.10 -12.01
CA GLY A 207 -10.02 10.75 -13.32
C GLY A 207 -8.91 11.72 -13.74
N TRP A 208 -7.82 11.85 -12.96
CA TRP A 208 -6.65 12.62 -13.36
C TRP A 208 -6.01 11.99 -14.63
N ASN A 209 -6.02 12.75 -15.73
CA ASN A 209 -5.56 12.30 -17.06
C ASN A 209 -4.31 13.02 -17.54
N GLN A 210 -3.77 13.96 -16.76
CA GLN A 210 -2.61 14.78 -17.18
C GLN A 210 -1.33 14.25 -16.52
N PRO A 211 -0.21 14.15 -17.22
CA PRO A 211 1.08 13.90 -16.55
C PRO A 211 1.37 15.01 -15.54
N VAL A 212 1.86 14.67 -14.34
CA VAL A 212 2.36 15.69 -13.41
C VAL A 212 3.78 16.05 -13.83
N ASP A 213 3.97 17.20 -14.47
CA ASP A 213 5.30 17.70 -14.84
C ASP A 213 6.16 17.90 -13.58
N VAL A 214 7.25 17.13 -13.50
CA VAL A 214 8.13 17.04 -12.33
C VAL A 214 9.01 18.30 -12.16
N GLU A 215 9.20 19.07 -13.23
CA GLU A 215 10.18 20.17 -13.25
C GLU A 215 9.70 21.50 -12.67
N SER A 216 8.44 21.59 -12.21
CA SER A 216 7.92 22.82 -11.57
C SER A 216 7.49 22.59 -10.11
N PRO A 217 8.45 22.50 -9.15
CA PRO A 217 8.15 22.42 -7.73
C PRO A 217 7.44 23.68 -7.16
N ARG A 218 7.17 24.69 -8.00
CA ARG A 218 6.50 25.95 -7.62
C ARG A 218 5.04 26.05 -8.06
N VAL A 219 4.47 25.05 -8.74
CA VAL A 219 3.08 25.11 -9.22
C VAL A 219 2.23 23.99 -8.60
N ALA A 220 1.99 24.10 -7.30
CA ALA A 220 0.89 23.37 -6.65
C ALA A 220 0.26 24.17 -5.50
N VAL A 221 0.30 25.50 -5.56
CA VAL A 221 -0.63 26.38 -4.82
C VAL A 221 -0.88 27.63 -5.66
N LYS A 222 -1.66 27.49 -6.75
CA LYS A 222 -2.30 28.65 -7.39
C LYS A 222 -3.79 28.36 -7.59
N THR A 223 -4.54 28.72 -6.55
CA THR A 223 -5.88 29.36 -6.62
C THR A 223 -6.88 28.83 -7.65
N ALA A 224 -7.75 27.92 -7.20
CA ALA A 224 -9.13 27.81 -7.70
C ALA A 224 -10.04 28.85 -7.01
N ALA A 225 -9.65 30.12 -7.02
CA ALA A 225 -10.38 31.21 -6.35
C ALA A 225 -10.97 32.26 -7.30
N ALA A 226 -10.95 32.04 -8.62
CA ALA A 226 -11.36 33.07 -9.59
C ALA A 226 -12.44 32.65 -10.61
N ALA A 227 -13.19 31.58 -10.36
CA ALA A 227 -14.39 31.27 -11.14
C ALA A 227 -15.52 30.89 -10.19
N GLY A 228 -16.42 31.84 -9.92
CA GLY A 228 -17.66 31.58 -9.20
C GLY A 228 -18.48 30.53 -9.95
N GLY A 229 -18.64 29.36 -9.33
CA GLY A 229 -19.37 28.23 -9.89
C GLY A 229 -18.84 26.93 -9.31
N GLY A 230 -19.47 26.46 -8.23
CA GLY A 230 -18.99 25.36 -7.40
C GLY A 230 -18.68 24.06 -8.17
N SER A 231 -17.40 23.74 -8.24
CA SER A 231 -16.92 22.36 -8.12
C SER A 231 -15.57 22.41 -7.40
N LEU A 232 -15.42 21.63 -6.33
CA LEU A 232 -14.15 21.44 -5.64
C LEU A 232 -13.22 20.60 -6.54
N GLN A 233 -12.68 21.20 -7.61
CA GLN A 233 -11.55 20.63 -8.31
C GLN A 233 -10.30 20.84 -7.46
N GLY A 234 -9.68 19.71 -7.12
CA GLY A 234 -8.80 19.54 -5.98
C GLY A 234 -7.53 20.38 -6.03
N ALA A 235 -7.24 21.02 -4.90
CA ALA A 235 -5.87 21.36 -4.54
C ALA A 235 -5.10 20.05 -4.34
N GLY A 236 -4.27 19.67 -5.31
CA GLY A 236 -3.24 18.66 -5.10
C GLY A 236 -2.24 19.23 -4.09
N THR A 237 -2.43 18.94 -2.81
CA THR A 237 -1.47 19.34 -1.78
C THR A 237 -0.24 18.45 -1.92
N ASN A 238 0.81 18.99 -2.53
CA ASN A 238 2.12 18.37 -2.51
C ASN A 238 2.82 18.76 -1.20
N TRP A 239 3.28 17.77 -0.45
CA TRP A 239 4.01 17.98 0.80
C TRP A 239 5.44 17.50 0.61
N LYS A 240 6.42 18.33 1.04
CA LYS A 240 7.83 17.97 1.03
C LYS A 240 8.31 17.83 2.46
N LEU A 241 8.90 16.69 2.79
CA LEU A 241 9.61 16.50 4.05
C LEU A 241 11.11 16.66 3.80
N PRO A 242 11.79 17.57 4.52
CA PRO A 242 13.21 17.85 4.28
C PRO A 242 14.15 16.71 4.71
N TYR A 243 13.66 15.72 5.46
CA TYR A 243 14.43 14.58 5.98
C TYR A 243 13.62 13.27 5.88
N TYR A 244 14.31 12.13 5.91
CA TYR A 244 13.67 10.82 6.14
C TYR A 244 13.09 10.77 7.56
N GLY A 245 11.86 10.31 7.71
CA GLY A 245 11.14 10.23 8.98
C GLY A 245 9.68 9.82 8.78
N GLN A 246 9.01 9.40 9.86
CA GLN A 246 7.61 9.00 9.80
C GLN A 246 6.70 10.19 9.56
N ALA A 247 5.82 10.09 8.57
CA ALA A 247 4.76 11.04 8.35
C ALA A 247 3.42 10.36 8.54
N ALA A 248 2.62 10.91 9.44
CA ALA A 248 1.24 10.55 9.57
C ALA A 248 0.36 11.59 8.91
N LEU A 249 -0.28 11.22 7.80
CA LEU A 249 -1.46 11.93 7.35
C LEU A 249 -2.63 11.41 8.20
N VAL A 250 -3.43 12.31 8.76
CA VAL A 250 -4.71 11.94 9.37
C VAL A 250 -5.75 12.76 8.63
N GLN A 251 -6.53 12.10 7.77
CA GLN A 251 -7.62 12.77 7.06
C GLN A 251 -8.88 11.92 7.17
N GLY A 252 -9.88 12.41 7.91
CA GLY A 252 -11.22 11.80 7.98
C GLY A 252 -11.32 10.50 8.78
N GLY A 253 -10.49 10.29 9.81
CA GLY A 253 -10.53 9.08 10.65
C GLY A 253 -9.68 7.91 10.15
N GLN A 254 -8.93 8.10 9.07
CA GLN A 254 -7.87 7.21 8.62
C GLN A 254 -6.52 7.82 9.02
N SER A 255 -5.77 7.12 9.87
CA SER A 255 -4.40 7.47 10.23
C SER A 255 -3.44 6.69 9.34
N TYR A 256 -2.55 7.40 8.66
CA TYR A 256 -1.49 6.81 7.85
C TYR A 256 -0.19 6.84 8.67
N ILE A 257 0.65 5.82 8.58
CA ILE A 257 2.02 5.84 9.12
C ILE A 257 2.90 5.27 8.02
N ASP A 258 3.83 6.07 7.51
CA ASP A 258 4.91 5.60 6.63
C ASP A 258 6.18 5.45 7.47
N SER A 259 6.65 4.22 7.64
CA SER A 259 7.87 3.89 8.38
C SER A 259 9.03 3.65 7.40
N SER A 260 9.67 4.72 6.93
CA SER A 260 10.98 4.60 6.27
C SER A 260 12.08 5.00 7.26
N CYS A 261 12.83 4.01 7.77
CA CYS A 261 14.10 4.20 8.47
C CYS A 261 15.26 4.19 7.47
#